data_AF-A0A8B7BK36-F1
#
_entry.id   AF-A0A8B7BK36-F1
#
_cell.length_a   1.000
_cell.length_b   1.000
_cell.length_c   1.000
_cell.angle_alpha   90.00
_cell.angle_beta   90.00
_cell.angle_gamma   90.00
#
_symmetry.space_group_name_H-M   'P 1'
#
loop_
_entity.id
_entity.type
_entity.pdbx_description
1 polymer ?
#
loop_
_entity_poly.entity_id
_entity_poly.type
_entity_poly.pdbx_seq_one_letter_code
_entity_poly.pdbx_strand_id
1 'polypeptide(L)'
;MLIKFQGFVISDWQGIDRITTPPGANYTYSVLTGVNAGIDMIMVPNDYAQFIDTLTSLVNKKFIPMSRIDDAVRRILPVKFTMDLFENPLADLSFVGQLGKKEHRDLAREAVRKSLVPLKNGKSTSKPLLPLSKKAPKILVAGSHADSLGYHLPVSIRYKKP
;
A
#
# COMPACT_ATOMS: atom_id res chain seq x y z
N MET A 1 -3.15 -7.84 -25.04
CA MET A 1 -3.27 -7.52 -23.60
C MET A 1 -4.69 -7.86 -23.15
N LEU A 2 -4.88 -8.89 -22.33
CA LEU A 2 -6.13 -9.66 -22.17
C LEU A 2 -7.26 -9.00 -21.34
N ILE A 3 -7.05 -7.82 -20.73
CA ILE A 3 -8.01 -7.22 -19.78
C ILE A 3 -8.45 -5.77 -20.09
N LYS A 4 -8.10 -5.22 -21.28
CA LYS A 4 -8.47 -3.84 -21.71
C LYS A 4 -8.25 -2.74 -20.63
N PHE A 5 -7.24 -2.89 -19.78
CA PHE A 5 -6.91 -1.93 -18.73
C PHE A 5 -6.49 -0.57 -19.34
N GLN A 6 -7.09 0.52 -18.84
CA GLN A 6 -6.88 1.89 -19.35
C GLN A 6 -6.14 2.81 -18.35
N GLY A 7 -5.86 2.33 -17.14
CA GLY A 7 -4.97 3.04 -16.22
C GLY A 7 -3.49 2.87 -16.62
N PHE A 8 -2.61 3.31 -15.72
CA PHE A 8 -1.17 3.10 -15.84
C PHE A 8 -0.67 2.03 -14.85
N VAL A 9 0.38 1.32 -15.24
CA VAL A 9 1.08 0.29 -14.45
C VAL A 9 2.33 0.92 -13.83
N ILE A 10 2.47 0.79 -12.52
CA ILE A 10 3.63 1.26 -11.77
C ILE A 10 4.48 0.09 -11.27
N SER A 11 5.81 0.22 -11.28
CA SER A 11 6.69 -0.75 -10.64
C SER A 11 6.64 -0.65 -9.12
N ASP A 12 7.00 -1.72 -8.43
CA ASP A 12 7.35 -1.67 -7.01
C ASP A 12 8.69 -0.93 -6.79
N TRP A 13 9.03 -0.64 -5.53
CA TRP A 13 10.27 -0.01 -5.09
C TRP A 13 11.49 -0.78 -5.60
N GLN A 14 12.27 -0.15 -6.49
CA GLN A 14 13.42 -0.79 -7.15
C GLN A 14 13.04 -2.13 -7.80
N GLY A 15 11.80 -2.26 -8.24
CA GLY A 15 11.26 -3.52 -8.77
C GLY A 15 12.00 -3.95 -10.04
N ILE A 16 12.38 -3.01 -10.91
CA ILE A 16 13.12 -3.32 -12.13
C ILE A 16 14.56 -3.74 -11.84
N ASP A 17 15.20 -3.20 -10.81
CA ASP A 17 16.56 -3.55 -10.40
C ASP A 17 16.64 -5.04 -10.03
N ARG A 18 15.57 -5.56 -9.40
CA ARG A 18 15.46 -6.96 -8.97
C ARG A 18 15.17 -7.95 -10.10
N ILE A 19 15.07 -7.49 -11.35
CA ILE A 19 15.03 -8.37 -12.54
C ILE A 19 16.35 -9.14 -12.67
N THR A 20 17.48 -8.53 -12.29
CA THR A 20 18.80 -9.16 -12.40
C THR A 20 19.25 -9.78 -11.08
N THR A 21 20.19 -10.72 -11.16
CA THR A 21 20.87 -11.30 -9.98
C THR A 21 22.38 -11.07 -10.11
N PRO A 22 23.02 -10.31 -9.21
CA PRO A 22 22.42 -9.55 -8.11
C PRO A 22 21.52 -8.39 -8.61
N PRO A 23 20.63 -7.83 -7.76
CA PRO A 23 19.80 -6.70 -8.15
C PRO A 23 20.64 -5.52 -8.65
N GLY A 24 20.22 -4.90 -9.76
CA GLY A 24 20.91 -3.76 -10.38
C GLY A 24 22.20 -4.12 -11.14
N ALA A 25 22.60 -5.40 -11.20
CA ALA A 25 23.81 -5.85 -11.91
C ALA A 25 23.83 -5.45 -13.38
N ASN A 26 22.66 -5.36 -14.02
CA ASN A 26 22.52 -4.81 -15.36
C ASN A 26 21.31 -3.89 -15.44
N TYR A 27 21.48 -2.65 -14.96
CA TYR A 27 20.41 -1.67 -14.90
C TYR A 27 19.85 -1.29 -16.28
N THR A 28 20.70 -1.20 -17.31
CA THR A 28 20.26 -0.97 -18.69
C THR A 28 19.28 -2.05 -19.16
N TYR A 29 19.59 -3.33 -18.87
CA TYR A 29 18.69 -4.44 -19.15
C TYR A 29 17.39 -4.34 -18.33
N SER A 30 17.48 -3.96 -17.06
CA SER A 30 16.31 -3.75 -16.20
C SER A 30 15.35 -2.69 -16.75
N VAL A 31 15.86 -1.53 -17.17
CA VAL A 31 15.06 -0.45 -17.78
C VAL A 31 14.43 -0.91 -19.09
N LEU A 32 15.24 -1.51 -19.97
CA LEU A 32 14.77 -2.02 -21.26
C LEU A 32 13.64 -3.05 -21.09
N THR A 33 13.86 -4.02 -20.22
CA THR A 33 12.91 -5.12 -19.96
C THR A 33 11.65 -4.59 -19.30
N GLY A 34 11.76 -3.76 -18.26
CA GLY A 34 10.62 -3.23 -17.54
C GLY A 34 9.70 -2.36 -18.40
N VAL A 35 10.27 -1.45 -19.19
CA VAL A 35 9.48 -0.55 -20.06
C VAL A 35 8.83 -1.33 -21.21
N ASN A 36 9.56 -2.24 -21.87
CA ASN A 36 8.98 -3.04 -22.95
C ASN A 36 7.97 -4.09 -22.47
N ALA A 37 8.06 -4.53 -21.22
CA ALA A 37 7.06 -5.40 -20.60
C ALA A 37 5.71 -4.72 -20.33
N GLY A 38 5.63 -3.39 -20.46
CA GLY A 38 4.38 -2.65 -20.29
C GLY A 38 4.30 -1.82 -19.01
N ILE A 39 5.38 -1.63 -18.27
CA ILE A 39 5.37 -0.72 -17.12
C ILE A 39 5.36 0.72 -17.63
N ASP A 40 4.49 1.56 -17.06
CA ASP A 40 4.27 2.94 -17.50
C ASP A 40 5.02 3.94 -16.62
N MET A 41 5.12 3.65 -15.32
CA MET A 41 5.80 4.49 -14.33
C MET A 41 6.77 3.65 -13.49
N ILE A 42 8.02 4.09 -13.39
CA ILE A 42 9.06 3.37 -12.64
C ILE A 42 9.31 4.04 -11.30
N MET A 43 9.20 3.27 -10.22
CA MET A 43 9.52 3.70 -8.86
C MET A 43 11.02 3.49 -8.59
N VAL A 44 11.82 4.48 -9.03
CA VAL A 44 13.31 4.50 -8.96
C VAL A 44 13.88 4.88 -7.59
N PRO A 45 13.03 5.17 -6.61
CA PRO A 45 12.89 6.39 -5.77
C PRO A 45 14.12 7.28 -5.47
N ASN A 46 15.35 6.87 -5.78
CA ASN A 46 16.59 7.56 -5.43
C ASN A 46 17.36 8.06 -6.66
N ASP A 47 17.82 7.16 -7.53
CA ASP A 47 18.70 7.50 -8.66
C ASP A 47 17.93 7.80 -9.95
N TYR A 48 17.09 8.84 -9.90
CA TYR A 48 16.27 9.24 -11.04
C TYR A 48 17.11 9.69 -12.25
N ALA A 49 18.31 10.23 -12.01
CA ALA A 49 19.20 10.70 -13.07
C ALA A 49 19.69 9.52 -13.93
N GLN A 50 20.21 8.45 -13.29
CA GLN A 50 20.62 7.24 -14.00
C GLN A 50 19.46 6.63 -14.79
N PHE A 51 18.25 6.59 -14.21
CA PHE A 51 17.08 6.10 -14.91
C PHE A 51 16.74 6.91 -16.17
N ILE A 52 16.66 8.24 -16.03
CA ILE A 52 16.30 9.13 -17.15
C ILE A 52 17.35 9.03 -18.26
N ASP A 53 18.64 9.03 -17.92
CA ASP A 53 19.72 8.93 -18.90
C ASP A 53 19.71 7.59 -19.62
N THR A 54 19.50 6.49 -18.87
CA THR A 54 19.42 5.13 -19.43
C THR A 54 18.22 4.99 -20.36
N LEU A 55 17.03 5.42 -19.93
CA LEU A 55 15.82 5.37 -20.75
C LEU A 55 15.96 6.21 -22.03
N THR A 56 16.47 7.44 -21.89
CA THR A 56 16.70 8.35 -23.03
C THR A 56 17.68 7.73 -24.03
N SER A 57 18.76 7.12 -23.54
CA SER A 57 19.74 6.40 -24.38
C SER A 57 19.10 5.22 -25.12
N LEU A 58 18.26 4.43 -24.45
CA LEU A 58 17.55 3.30 -25.06
C LEU A 58 16.54 3.73 -26.13
N VAL A 59 15.86 4.85 -25.93
CA VAL A 59 14.94 5.45 -26.92
C VAL A 59 15.71 6.00 -28.12
N ASN A 60 16.77 6.79 -27.88
CA ASN A 60 17.59 7.36 -28.95
C ASN A 60 18.26 6.28 -29.83
N LYS A 61 18.68 5.18 -29.21
CA LYS A 61 19.23 4.00 -29.90
C LYS A 61 18.16 3.07 -30.48
N LYS A 62 16.87 3.42 -30.38
CA LYS A 62 15.71 2.68 -30.90
C LYS A 62 15.50 1.28 -30.29
N PHE A 63 16.07 1.01 -29.12
CA PHE A 63 15.76 -0.21 -28.35
C PHE A 63 14.38 -0.16 -27.69
N ILE A 64 13.91 1.05 -27.38
CA ILE A 64 12.54 1.32 -26.94
C ILE A 64 11.90 2.23 -28.01
N PRO A 65 10.80 1.82 -28.66
CA PRO A 65 10.14 2.66 -29.64
C PRO A 65 9.42 3.84 -28.96
N MET A 66 9.40 5.00 -29.61
CA MET A 66 8.65 6.18 -29.11
C MET A 66 7.17 5.87 -28.85
N SER A 67 6.56 4.97 -29.63
CA SER A 67 5.17 4.53 -29.40
C SER A 67 4.95 3.88 -28.02
N ARG A 68 5.98 3.25 -27.43
CA ARG A 68 5.91 2.72 -26.05
C ARG A 68 5.90 3.85 -25.02
N ILE A 69 6.71 4.89 -25.26
CA ILE A 69 6.76 6.08 -24.41
C ILE A 69 5.42 6.84 -24.52
N ASP A 70 4.91 7.03 -25.73
CA ASP A 70 3.62 7.68 -25.96
C ASP A 70 2.47 6.91 -25.31
N ASP A 71 2.44 5.58 -25.37
CA ASP A 71 1.44 4.76 -24.67
C ASP A 71 1.55 4.92 -23.15
N ALA A 72 2.76 4.87 -22.57
CA ALA A 72 2.95 5.06 -21.14
C ALA A 72 2.48 6.45 -20.66
N VAL A 73 2.87 7.52 -21.37
CA VAL A 73 2.46 8.89 -21.04
C VAL A 73 0.96 9.08 -21.26
N ARG A 74 0.40 8.51 -22.33
CA ARG A 74 -1.05 8.50 -22.61
C ARG A 74 -1.85 7.77 -21.55
N ARG A 75 -1.26 6.90 -20.74
CA ARG A 75 -1.93 6.28 -19.58
C ARG A 75 -1.81 7.11 -18.31
N ILE A 76 -0.67 7.75 -18.12
CA ILE A 76 -0.41 8.58 -16.93
C ILE A 76 -1.25 9.87 -16.96
N LEU A 77 -1.28 10.58 -18.09
CA LEU A 77 -1.94 11.89 -18.16
C LEU A 77 -3.44 11.82 -17.93
N PRO A 78 -4.22 10.90 -18.53
CA PRO A 78 -5.65 10.81 -18.27
C PRO A 78 -5.98 10.50 -16.81
N VAL A 79 -5.16 9.71 -16.11
CA VAL A 79 -5.38 9.49 -14.67
C VAL A 79 -5.21 10.79 -13.88
N LYS A 80 -4.21 11.61 -14.22
CA LYS A 80 -4.02 12.94 -13.61
C LYS A 80 -5.20 13.90 -13.91
N PHE A 81 -5.71 13.91 -15.14
CA PHE A 81 -6.90 14.69 -15.49
C PHE A 81 -8.17 14.18 -14.81
N THR A 82 -8.38 12.85 -14.78
CA THR A 82 -9.58 12.23 -14.20
C THR A 82 -9.72 12.48 -12.70
N MET A 83 -8.60 12.73 -12.01
CA MET A 83 -8.58 13.05 -10.58
C MET A 83 -8.47 14.55 -10.27
N ASP A 84 -8.73 15.40 -11.27
CA ASP A 84 -8.68 16.87 -11.18
C ASP A 84 -7.34 17.41 -10.64
N LEU A 85 -6.23 16.71 -10.91
CA LEU A 85 -4.91 17.09 -10.38
C LEU A 85 -4.35 18.34 -11.06
N PHE A 86 -4.80 18.65 -12.28
CA PHE A 86 -4.39 19.87 -12.98
C PHE A 86 -5.14 21.10 -12.46
N GLU A 87 -6.40 20.92 -12.06
CA GLU A 87 -7.26 21.95 -11.49
C GLU A 87 -6.94 22.20 -10.00
N ASN A 88 -6.64 21.14 -9.25
CA ASN A 88 -6.34 21.17 -7.81
C ASN A 88 -4.96 20.54 -7.52
N PRO A 89 -3.84 21.17 -7.93
CA PRO A 89 -2.51 20.59 -7.81
C PRO A 89 -1.92 20.65 -6.39
N LEU A 90 -2.52 21.44 -5.50
CA LEU A 90 -2.04 21.66 -4.13
C LEU A 90 -2.99 21.05 -3.10
N ALA A 91 -2.46 20.77 -1.92
CA ALA A 91 -3.25 20.25 -0.82
C ALA A 91 -4.32 21.26 -0.37
N ASP A 92 -5.55 20.80 -0.17
CA ASP A 92 -6.58 21.55 0.52
C ASP A 92 -6.45 21.37 2.03
N LEU A 93 -6.02 22.44 2.71
CA LEU A 93 -5.78 22.46 4.15
C LEU A 93 -7.08 22.38 4.98
N SER A 94 -8.26 22.55 4.36
CA SER A 94 -9.55 22.32 5.02
C SER A 94 -9.69 20.86 5.52
N PHE A 95 -8.98 19.92 4.89
CA PHE A 95 -9.01 18.51 5.26
C PHE A 95 -8.07 18.12 6.40
N VAL A 96 -7.25 19.03 6.96
CA VAL A 96 -6.34 18.71 8.08
C VAL A 96 -7.10 18.09 9.26
N GLY A 97 -8.31 18.59 9.54
CA GLY A 97 -9.17 18.05 10.59
C GLY A 97 -9.69 16.63 10.34
N GLN A 98 -9.49 16.04 9.16
CA GLN A 98 -9.87 14.65 8.85
C GLN A 98 -8.90 13.63 9.47
N LEU A 99 -7.64 14.03 9.71
CA LEU A 99 -6.63 13.13 10.26
C LEU A 99 -7.00 12.71 11.68
N GLY A 100 -7.13 11.40 11.90
CA GLY A 100 -7.47 10.87 13.22
C GLY A 100 -8.86 11.28 13.73
N LYS A 101 -9.84 11.56 12.84
CA LYS A 101 -11.22 11.79 13.25
C LYS A 101 -11.79 10.63 14.07
N LYS A 102 -12.70 10.97 15.00
CA LYS A 102 -13.33 9.98 15.88
C LYS A 102 -14.12 8.96 15.05
N GLU A 103 -14.80 9.42 14.02
CA GLU A 103 -15.60 8.61 13.11
C GLU A 103 -14.74 7.56 12.40
N HIS A 104 -13.54 7.93 11.94
CA HIS A 104 -12.58 6.99 11.33
C HIS A 104 -12.09 5.95 12.34
N ARG A 105 -11.86 6.35 13.60
CA ARG A 105 -11.47 5.41 14.67
C ARG A 105 -12.61 4.48 15.08
N ASP A 106 -13.84 4.96 15.08
CA ASP A 106 -15.02 4.15 15.40
C ASP A 106 -15.25 3.12 14.28
N LEU A 107 -15.08 3.51 13.01
CA LEU A 107 -15.08 2.58 11.87
C LEU A 107 -13.93 1.56 11.95
N ALA A 108 -12.71 2.00 12.25
CA ALA A 108 -11.56 1.10 12.43
C ALA A 108 -11.81 0.10 13.56
N ARG A 109 -12.39 0.55 14.68
CA ARG A 109 -12.77 -0.32 15.80
C ARG A 109 -13.81 -1.36 15.39
N GLU A 110 -14.77 -0.98 14.55
CA GLU A 110 -15.75 -1.91 14.01
C GLU A 110 -15.11 -2.95 13.09
N ALA A 111 -14.26 -2.50 12.15
CA ALA A 111 -13.55 -3.37 11.21
C ALA A 111 -12.71 -4.41 11.95
N VAL A 112 -12.01 -4.00 13.01
CA VAL A 112 -11.21 -4.90 13.84
C VAL A 112 -12.07 -5.90 14.57
N ARG A 113 -13.20 -5.47 15.17
CA ARG A 113 -14.14 -6.41 15.78
C ARG A 113 -14.64 -7.45 14.78
N LYS A 114 -14.88 -7.05 13.52
CA LYS A 114 -15.34 -7.94 12.44
C LYS A 114 -14.23 -8.82 11.86
N SER A 115 -12.97 -8.45 12.01
CA SER A 115 -11.83 -9.24 11.52
C SER A 115 -11.40 -10.36 12.47
N LEU A 116 -11.92 -10.39 13.70
CA LEU A 116 -11.59 -11.45 14.67
C LEU A 116 -12.21 -12.79 14.24
N VAL A 117 -11.37 -13.82 14.20
CA VAL A 117 -11.79 -15.20 13.90
C VAL A 117 -11.73 -16.04 15.18
N PRO A 118 -12.86 -16.39 15.80
CA PRO A 118 -12.87 -17.26 16.98
C PRO A 118 -12.49 -18.69 16.59
N LEU A 119 -11.29 -19.12 16.99
CA LEU A 119 -10.81 -20.49 16.70
C LEU A 119 -11.25 -21.51 17.75
N LYS A 120 -11.54 -21.06 18.98
CA LYS A 120 -12.00 -21.91 20.09
C LYS A 120 -12.78 -21.08 21.11
N ASN A 121 -13.87 -21.62 21.65
CA ASN A 121 -14.67 -20.96 22.68
C ASN A 121 -15.04 -21.92 23.83
N GLY A 122 -14.04 -22.34 24.62
CA GLY A 122 -14.20 -23.29 25.72
C GLY A 122 -13.60 -24.67 25.40
N LYS A 123 -13.47 -25.52 26.44
CA LYS A 123 -13.02 -26.93 26.28
C LYS A 123 -14.19 -27.88 25.98
N SER A 124 -15.42 -27.48 26.32
CA SER A 124 -16.66 -28.22 26.11
C SER A 124 -17.66 -27.32 25.39
N THR A 125 -18.54 -27.90 24.59
CA THR A 125 -19.64 -27.20 23.91
C THR A 125 -20.72 -26.70 24.87
N SER A 126 -20.79 -27.26 26.08
CA SER A 126 -21.80 -26.92 27.09
C SER A 126 -21.49 -25.68 27.93
N LYS A 127 -20.27 -25.14 27.85
CA LYS A 127 -19.86 -23.96 28.64
C LYS A 127 -18.91 -23.05 27.86
N PRO A 128 -19.45 -22.08 27.08
CA PRO A 128 -18.62 -21.13 26.34
C PRO A 128 -17.85 -20.20 27.29
N LEU A 129 -16.64 -19.79 26.89
CA LEU A 129 -15.80 -18.86 27.65
C LEU A 129 -16.13 -17.40 27.31
N LEU A 130 -16.41 -17.13 26.04
CA LEU A 130 -16.76 -15.82 25.50
C LEU A 130 -18.27 -15.74 25.25
N PRO A 131 -18.91 -14.58 25.47
CA PRO A 131 -18.31 -13.31 25.91
C PRO A 131 -18.01 -13.27 27.42
N LEU A 132 -16.91 -12.59 27.80
CA LEU A 132 -16.56 -12.39 29.21
C LEU A 132 -17.52 -11.40 29.88
N SER A 133 -17.83 -11.65 31.15
CA SER A 133 -18.55 -10.69 32.00
C SER A 133 -17.71 -9.43 32.23
N LYS A 134 -18.33 -8.26 32.11
CA LYS A 134 -17.72 -6.98 32.51
C LYS A 134 -17.63 -6.82 34.04
N LYS A 135 -18.37 -7.65 34.80
CA LYS A 135 -18.37 -7.66 36.26
C LYS A 135 -17.54 -8.85 36.75
N ALA A 136 -16.35 -8.55 37.27
CA ALA A 136 -15.45 -9.51 37.90
C ALA A 136 -14.69 -8.81 39.03
N PRO A 137 -14.44 -9.45 40.19
CA PRO A 137 -13.68 -8.84 41.29
C PRO A 137 -12.24 -8.49 40.91
N LYS A 138 -11.62 -9.31 40.05
CA LYS A 138 -10.25 -9.12 39.56
C LYS A 138 -10.07 -9.82 38.22
N ILE A 139 -9.32 -9.21 37.30
CA ILE A 139 -8.93 -9.80 36.00
C ILE A 139 -7.42 -9.67 35.80
N LEU A 140 -6.84 -10.59 35.02
CA LEU A 140 -5.44 -10.54 34.59
C LEU A 140 -5.39 -10.27 33.09
N VAL A 141 -4.53 -9.32 32.70
CA VAL A 141 -4.12 -9.08 31.31
C VAL A 141 -2.63 -9.37 31.24
N ALA A 142 -2.23 -10.28 30.35
CA ALA A 142 -0.87 -10.78 30.27
C ALA A 142 -0.49 -11.12 28.82
N GLY A 143 0.81 -11.26 28.57
CA GLY A 143 1.39 -11.51 27.25
C GLY A 143 2.13 -10.30 26.70
N SER A 144 3.15 -10.53 25.88
CA SER A 144 4.06 -9.49 25.35
C SER A 144 3.36 -8.44 24.48
N HIS A 145 2.18 -8.76 23.95
CA HIS A 145 1.44 -7.90 23.03
C HIS A 145 0.31 -7.11 23.71
N ALA A 146 0.03 -7.35 25.00
CA ALA A 146 -1.19 -6.85 25.64
C ALA A 146 -1.22 -5.34 25.93
N ASP A 147 -0.07 -4.67 25.88
CA ASP A 147 0.07 -3.21 26.02
C ASP A 147 1.17 -2.64 25.10
N SER A 148 1.23 -3.08 23.84
CA SER A 148 2.18 -2.55 22.84
C SER A 148 1.54 -2.20 21.50
N LEU A 149 1.32 -0.91 21.23
CA LEU A 149 0.62 -0.43 20.03
C LEU A 149 1.21 -0.94 18.70
N GLY A 150 2.53 -1.09 18.61
CA GLY A 150 3.20 -1.57 17.38
C GLY A 150 3.04 -3.07 17.12
N TYR A 151 2.78 -3.86 18.16
CA TYR A 151 2.60 -5.31 18.06
C TYR A 151 1.11 -5.73 18.08
N HIS A 152 0.19 -4.82 18.41
CA HIS A 152 -1.24 -5.15 18.48
C HIS A 152 -1.88 -5.42 17.10
N LEU A 153 -2.57 -6.56 16.99
CA LEU A 153 -3.85 -6.60 16.25
C LEU A 153 -4.84 -5.70 17.02
N PRO A 154 -5.70 -4.87 16.41
CA PRO A 154 -6.19 -3.65 17.07
C PRO A 154 -7.33 -3.88 18.09
N VAL A 155 -7.12 -4.74 19.07
CA VAL A 155 -8.06 -5.02 20.16
C VAL A 155 -7.82 -4.01 21.27
N SER A 156 -8.33 -2.78 21.10
CA SER A 156 -8.29 -1.80 22.19
C SER A 156 -9.28 -2.19 23.28
N ILE A 157 -8.78 -2.80 24.37
CA ILE A 157 -9.52 -2.94 25.63
C ILE A 157 -9.34 -1.61 26.37
N ARG A 158 -10.29 -0.68 26.20
CA ARG A 158 -10.29 0.54 27.02
C ARG A 158 -10.70 0.20 28.46
N TYR A 159 -9.77 0.34 29.39
CA TYR A 159 -10.06 0.46 30.81
C TYR A 159 -10.68 1.84 31.09
N LYS A 160 -11.90 1.88 31.63
CA LYS A 160 -12.34 3.02 32.43
C LYS A 160 -11.73 2.80 33.82
N LYS A 161 -10.73 3.60 34.19
CA LYS A 161 -10.44 3.79 35.62
C LYS A 161 -11.62 4.52 36.27
N PRO A 162 -11.94 4.24 37.55
CA PRO A 162 -13.00 4.92 38.29
C PRO A 162 -12.77 6.44 38.31
#